data_AF-A0A932U0Q9-F1
#
_entry.id   AF-A0A932U0Q9-F1
#
_cell.length_a   1.000
_cell.length_b   1.000
_cell.length_c   1.000
_cell.angle_alpha   90.00
_cell.angle_beta   90.00
_cell.angle_gamma   90.00
#
_symmetry.space_group_name_H-M   'P 1'
#
loop_
_entity.id
_entity.type
_entity.pdbx_description
1 polymer ?
#
loop_
_entity_poly.entity_id
_entity_poly.type
_entity_poly.pdbx_seq_one_letter_code
_entity_poly.pdbx_strand_id
1 'polypeptide(L)'
;MSYDRETLVAELRERGVAYLAPSDALSVDPPPTDEALLLALLDQPDSRLRMGLVPLLIRHPALAGDVERLAARLDPSLRLQLQTYYQAAVYLQRLWRSRLGFYLDTSSLLPDLYSAEMGLPPAHERHGKVGLYELADAWQTRSPYPFDRLAEMNQTIEHFFGQLTLEGVRPEYA
;
A
#
# COMPACT_ATOMS: atom_id res chain seq x y z
N MET A 1 -19.04 -9.19 4.75
CA MET A 1 -19.50 -8.60 3.47
C MET A 1 -18.35 -8.74 2.50
N SER A 2 -18.59 -9.29 1.31
CA SER A 2 -17.59 -9.34 0.24
C SER A 2 -17.85 -8.14 -0.67
N TYR A 3 -16.87 -7.26 -0.83
CA TYR A 3 -16.93 -6.18 -1.82
C TYR A 3 -16.44 -6.73 -3.16
N ASP A 4 -17.10 -6.36 -4.24
CA ASP A 4 -16.62 -6.71 -5.58
C ASP A 4 -15.41 -5.83 -5.98
N ARG A 5 -14.77 -6.23 -7.07
CA ARG A 5 -13.60 -5.55 -7.62
C ARG A 5 -13.88 -4.08 -7.94
N GLU A 6 -15.04 -3.79 -8.53
CA GLU A 6 -15.38 -2.43 -9.00
C GLU A 6 -15.55 -1.48 -7.83
N THR A 7 -16.25 -1.93 -6.79
CA THR A 7 -16.39 -1.20 -5.54
C THR A 7 -15.03 -0.85 -4.93
N LEU A 8 -14.12 -1.83 -4.84
CA LEU A 8 -12.80 -1.58 -4.26
C LEU A 8 -11.93 -0.64 -5.09
N VAL A 9 -12.06 -0.69 -6.42
CA VAL A 9 -11.41 0.26 -7.33
C VAL A 9 -11.96 1.67 -7.12
N ALA A 10 -13.29 1.82 -6.99
CA ALA A 10 -13.91 3.10 -6.69
C ALA A 10 -13.43 3.66 -5.34
N GLU A 11 -13.41 2.83 -4.30
CA GLU A 11 -12.98 3.25 -2.95
C GLU A 11 -11.49 3.61 -2.87
N LEU A 12 -10.63 2.93 -3.63
CA LEU A 12 -9.23 3.30 -3.79
C LEU A 12 -9.11 4.64 -4.51
N ARG A 13 -9.89 4.87 -5.57
CA ARG A 13 -9.90 6.13 -6.32
C ARG A 13 -10.35 7.30 -5.44
N GLU A 14 -11.45 7.16 -4.70
CA GLU A 14 -11.92 8.20 -3.76
C GLU A 14 -10.88 8.53 -2.68
N ARG A 15 -10.03 7.55 -2.34
CA ARG A 15 -8.87 7.74 -1.45
C ARG A 15 -7.58 8.09 -2.20
N GLY A 16 -7.65 8.47 -3.46
CA GLY A 16 -6.51 8.99 -4.23
C GLY A 16 -5.52 7.93 -4.73
N VAL A 17 -5.97 6.70 -4.96
CA VAL A 17 -5.26 5.63 -5.67
C VAL A 17 -6.07 5.25 -6.91
N ALA A 18 -5.83 5.96 -8.01
CA ALA A 18 -6.64 5.93 -9.23
C ALA A 18 -5.97 5.26 -10.44
N TYR A 19 -4.69 4.85 -10.35
CA TYR A 19 -3.99 4.21 -11.48
C TYR A 19 -4.48 2.78 -11.77
N LEU A 20 -5.24 2.18 -10.85
CA LEU A 20 -5.80 0.84 -10.99
C LEU A 20 -7.08 0.87 -11.85
N ALA A 21 -6.88 0.97 -13.17
CA ALA A 21 -7.86 0.98 -14.25
C ALA A 21 -8.81 2.20 -14.32
N PRO A 22 -9.10 2.72 -15.54
CA PRO A 22 -10.22 3.62 -15.73
C PRO A 22 -11.49 2.81 -15.50
N SER A 23 -12.23 3.15 -14.46
CA SER A 23 -13.50 2.51 -14.20
C SER A 23 -14.54 3.58 -13.95
N ASP A 24 -15.66 3.47 -14.66
CA ASP A 24 -16.90 4.17 -14.32
C ASP A 24 -17.54 3.57 -13.04
N ALA A 25 -16.82 2.71 -12.31
CA ALA A 25 -17.25 2.14 -11.05
C ALA A 25 -17.68 3.22 -10.07
N LEU A 26 -18.85 2.98 -9.51
CA LEU A 26 -19.45 3.81 -8.50
C LEU A 26 -19.13 3.21 -7.13
N SER A 27 -18.79 4.08 -6.19
CA SER A 27 -18.71 3.70 -4.78
C SER A 27 -20.06 3.20 -4.26
N VAL A 28 -20.03 2.37 -3.24
CA VAL A 28 -21.22 1.90 -2.53
C VAL A 28 -21.61 2.91 -1.44
N ASP A 29 -22.91 3.04 -1.17
CA ASP A 29 -23.44 3.86 -0.09
C ASP A 29 -24.13 2.96 0.97
N PRO A 30 -23.63 2.89 2.22
CA PRO A 30 -22.47 3.63 2.74
C PRO A 30 -21.12 3.05 2.28
N PRO A 31 -20.07 3.88 2.17
CA PRO A 31 -18.73 3.40 1.84
C PRO A 31 -18.17 2.47 2.93
N PRO A 32 -17.29 1.53 2.59
CA PRO A 32 -16.58 0.73 3.59
C PRO A 32 -15.82 1.61 4.57
N THR A 33 -15.79 1.16 5.83
CA THR A 33 -14.84 1.66 6.81
C THR A 33 -13.41 1.33 6.38
N ASP A 34 -12.43 2.05 6.90
CA ASP A 34 -11.04 1.82 6.51
C ASP A 34 -10.55 0.40 6.86
N GLU A 35 -10.90 -0.12 8.04
CA GLU A 35 -10.63 -1.52 8.39
C GLU A 35 -11.31 -2.51 7.43
N ALA A 36 -12.53 -2.22 6.98
CA ALA A 36 -13.25 -3.07 6.03
C ALA A 36 -12.62 -3.01 4.64
N LEU A 37 -12.16 -1.85 4.19
CA LEU A 37 -11.45 -1.68 2.93
C LEU A 37 -10.10 -2.40 2.95
N LEU A 38 -9.30 -2.23 4.01
CA LEU A 38 -8.01 -2.92 4.17
C LEU A 38 -8.18 -4.43 4.12
N LEU A 39 -9.16 -4.96 4.85
CA LEU A 39 -9.45 -6.40 4.87
C LEU A 39 -9.95 -6.89 3.50
N ALA A 40 -10.86 -6.16 2.87
CA ALA A 40 -11.42 -6.54 1.59
C ALA A 40 -10.37 -6.51 0.47
N LEU A 41 -9.45 -5.54 0.49
CA LEU A 41 -8.30 -5.49 -0.41
C LEU A 41 -7.35 -6.66 -0.17
N LEU A 42 -7.09 -7.02 1.09
CA LEU A 42 -6.20 -8.14 1.44
C LEU A 42 -6.72 -9.48 0.89
N ASP A 43 -8.04 -9.68 0.91
CA ASP A 43 -8.72 -10.90 0.47
C ASP A 43 -8.95 -10.97 -1.06
N GLN A 44 -8.60 -9.93 -1.82
CA GLN A 44 -8.82 -9.93 -3.27
C GLN A 44 -7.98 -10.98 -3.98
N PRO A 45 -8.52 -11.72 -4.98
CA PRO A 45 -7.71 -12.64 -5.80
C PRO A 45 -6.76 -11.90 -6.75
N ASP A 46 -7.11 -10.70 -7.19
CA ASP A 46 -6.28 -9.87 -8.09
C ASP A 46 -5.10 -9.25 -7.32
N SER A 47 -3.89 -9.71 -7.63
CA SER A 47 -2.64 -9.20 -7.05
C SER A 47 -2.45 -7.69 -7.20
N ARG A 48 -2.88 -7.09 -8.32
CA ARG A 48 -2.70 -5.65 -8.56
C ARG A 48 -3.59 -4.84 -7.63
N LEU A 49 -4.81 -5.35 -7.38
CA LEU A 49 -5.75 -4.72 -6.46
C LEU A 49 -5.25 -4.85 -5.01
N ARG A 50 -4.73 -6.02 -4.61
CA ARG A 50 -4.06 -6.19 -3.30
C ARG A 50 -2.88 -5.22 -3.13
N MET A 51 -2.03 -5.08 -4.16
CA MET A 51 -0.91 -4.14 -4.16
C MET A 51 -1.34 -2.68 -4.02
N GLY A 52 -2.61 -2.34 -4.31
CA GLY A 52 -3.20 -1.03 -4.03
C GLY A 52 -3.17 -0.63 -2.55
N LEU A 53 -3.00 -1.58 -1.61
CA LEU A 53 -2.74 -1.30 -0.20
C LEU A 53 -1.51 -0.42 0.01
N VAL A 54 -0.45 -0.64 -0.77
CA VAL A 54 0.83 0.07 -0.61
C VAL A 54 0.68 1.59 -0.85
N PRO A 55 0.22 2.07 -2.02
CA PRO A 55 0.02 3.49 -2.23
C PRO A 55 -1.10 4.08 -1.36
N LEU A 56 -2.13 3.29 -1.00
CA LEU A 56 -3.16 3.73 -0.06
C LEU A 56 -2.55 4.12 1.29
N LEU A 57 -1.70 3.26 1.86
CA LEU A 57 -1.01 3.51 3.12
C LEU A 57 -0.01 4.67 3.03
N ILE A 58 0.72 4.79 1.92
CA ILE A 58 1.64 5.91 1.69
C ILE A 58 0.89 7.25 1.67
N ARG A 59 -0.28 7.28 1.02
CA ARG A 59 -1.13 8.48 0.90
C ARG A 59 -1.86 8.82 2.19
N HIS A 60 -2.19 7.82 3.00
CA HIS A 60 -2.91 7.99 4.26
C HIS A 60 -2.16 7.35 5.45
N PRO A 61 -1.07 7.98 5.94
CA PRO A 61 -0.30 7.44 7.06
C PRO A 61 -1.10 7.23 8.35
N ALA A 62 -2.23 7.93 8.51
CA ALA A 62 -3.15 7.75 9.64
C ALA A 62 -3.74 6.34 9.74
N LEU A 63 -3.81 5.59 8.63
CA LEU A 63 -4.29 4.21 8.59
C LEU A 63 -3.38 3.22 9.34
N ALA A 64 -2.19 3.64 9.78
CA ALA A 64 -1.31 2.79 10.58
C ALA A 64 -2.01 2.24 11.85
N GLY A 65 -2.87 3.03 12.48
CA GLY A 65 -3.65 2.58 13.65
C GLY A 65 -4.67 1.50 13.31
N ASP A 66 -5.35 1.61 12.15
CA ASP A 66 -6.27 0.60 11.64
C ASP A 66 -5.54 -0.70 11.27
N VAL A 67 -4.34 -0.59 10.70
CA VAL A 67 -3.50 -1.74 10.38
C VAL A 67 -3.09 -2.50 11.64
N GLU A 68 -2.65 -1.81 12.69
CA GLU A 68 -2.29 -2.44 13.97
C GLU A 68 -3.49 -3.15 14.62
N ARG A 69 -4.65 -2.47 14.69
CA ARG A 69 -5.90 -3.07 15.21
C ARG A 69 -6.32 -4.30 14.41
N LEU A 70 -6.26 -4.22 13.09
CA LEU A 70 -6.63 -5.31 12.20
C LEU A 70 -5.65 -6.49 12.35
N ALA A 71 -4.34 -6.24 12.36
CA ALA A 71 -3.32 -7.27 12.53
C ALA A 71 -3.51 -8.06 13.83
N ALA A 72 -3.86 -7.39 14.93
CA ALA A 72 -4.08 -8.03 16.24
C ALA A 72 -5.20 -9.09 16.25
N ARG A 73 -6.20 -8.98 15.36
CA ARG A 73 -7.36 -9.89 15.30
C ARG A 73 -7.35 -10.86 14.12
N LEU A 74 -6.48 -10.66 13.13
CA LEU A 74 -6.35 -11.57 11.98
C LEU A 74 -5.69 -12.89 12.37
N ASP A 75 -6.02 -13.96 11.64
CA ASP A 75 -5.29 -15.21 11.71
C ASP A 75 -3.83 -15.01 11.25
N PRO A 76 -2.89 -15.90 11.62
CA PRO A 76 -1.47 -15.70 11.36
C PRO A 76 -1.11 -15.50 9.87
N SER A 77 -1.83 -16.12 8.94
CA SER A 77 -1.55 -16.01 7.51
C SER A 77 -1.94 -14.65 6.96
N LEU A 78 -3.19 -14.22 7.21
CA LEU A 78 -3.64 -12.89 6.80
C LEU A 78 -2.89 -11.78 7.52
N ARG A 79 -2.55 -11.98 8.80
CA ARG A 79 -1.71 -11.04 9.56
C ARG A 79 -0.36 -10.83 8.90
N LEU A 80 0.35 -11.91 8.56
CA LEU A 80 1.66 -11.82 7.88
C LEU A 80 1.55 -11.11 6.53
N GLN A 81 0.47 -11.37 5.78
CA GLN A 81 0.23 -10.67 4.52
C GLN A 81 0.01 -9.17 4.74
N LEU A 82 -0.85 -8.77 5.68
CA LEU A 82 -1.09 -7.37 6.01
C LEU A 82 0.20 -6.65 6.46
N GLN A 83 0.94 -7.27 7.39
CA GLN A 83 2.24 -6.77 7.87
C GLN A 83 3.23 -6.58 6.73
N THR A 84 3.23 -7.50 5.75
CA THR A 84 4.09 -7.40 4.57
C THR A 84 3.75 -6.19 3.70
N TYR A 85 2.48 -6.00 3.34
CA TYR A 85 2.07 -4.84 2.52
C TYR A 85 2.35 -3.53 3.26
N TYR A 86 2.08 -3.50 4.57
CA TYR A 86 2.39 -2.36 5.41
C TYR A 86 3.89 -2.06 5.44
N GLN A 87 4.72 -3.07 5.67
CA GLN A 87 6.16 -2.89 5.75
C GLN A 87 6.76 -2.48 4.39
N ALA A 88 6.20 -2.98 3.28
CA ALA A 88 6.54 -2.51 1.94
C ALA A 88 6.26 -1.00 1.79
N ALA A 89 5.09 -0.54 2.23
CA ALA A 89 4.74 0.88 2.21
C ALA A 89 5.69 1.73 3.08
N VAL A 90 6.04 1.26 4.29
CA VAL A 90 7.00 1.88 5.21
C VAL A 90 8.37 2.07 4.57
N TYR A 91 8.91 1.03 3.91
CA TYR A 91 10.21 1.11 3.24
C TYR A 91 10.17 1.98 1.98
N LEU A 92 9.14 1.82 1.14
CA LEU A 92 8.98 2.61 -0.08
C LEU A 92 8.80 4.10 0.23
N GLN A 93 8.01 4.46 1.24
CA GLN A 93 7.82 5.85 1.64
C GLN A 93 9.13 6.52 2.07
N ARG A 94 9.99 5.79 2.79
CA ARG A 94 11.30 6.30 3.22
C ARG A 94 12.29 6.36 2.07
N LEU A 95 12.31 5.34 1.21
CA LEU A 95 13.22 5.26 0.07
C LEU A 95 12.97 6.41 -0.91
N TRP A 96 11.69 6.75 -1.09
CA TRP A 96 11.26 7.76 -2.04
C TRP A 96 10.81 9.07 -1.39
N ARG A 97 11.15 9.31 -0.11
CA ARG A 97 10.67 10.45 0.68
C ARG A 97 10.81 11.79 -0.06
N SER A 98 11.99 12.05 -0.64
CA SER A 98 12.24 13.32 -1.35
C SER A 98 11.35 13.49 -2.58
N ARG A 99 11.11 12.42 -3.35
CA ARG A 99 10.25 12.47 -4.54
C ARG A 99 8.78 12.58 -4.16
N LEU A 100 8.34 11.85 -3.13
CA LEU A 100 6.98 11.95 -2.59
C LEU A 100 6.67 13.35 -2.05
N GLY A 101 7.66 14.01 -1.45
CA GLY A 101 7.52 15.36 -0.90
C GLY A 101 7.20 16.45 -1.94
N PHE A 102 7.35 16.19 -3.24
CA PHE A 102 6.87 17.11 -4.28
C PHE A 102 5.35 17.04 -4.50
N TYR A 103 4.69 15.98 -4.05
CA TYR A 103 3.29 15.69 -4.37
C TYR A 103 2.40 15.52 -3.12
N LEU A 104 2.97 15.01 -2.02
CA LEU A 104 2.26 14.68 -0.80
C LEU A 104 2.88 15.42 0.39
N ASP A 105 2.07 15.69 1.40
CA ASP A 105 2.62 16.06 2.71
C ASP A 105 3.34 14.84 3.31
N THR A 106 4.66 14.95 3.43
CA THR A 106 5.53 13.90 4.01
C THR A 106 5.96 14.24 5.44
N SER A 107 5.29 15.20 6.09
CA SER A 107 5.47 15.49 7.52
C SER A 107 5.13 14.27 8.38
N SER A 108 4.09 13.53 7.99
CA SER A 108 3.61 12.32 8.65
C SER A 108 4.14 11.08 7.93
N LEU A 109 5.11 10.39 8.54
CA LEU A 109 5.59 9.11 8.03
C LEU A 109 4.80 7.94 8.62
N LEU A 110 4.67 6.86 7.85
CA LEU A 110 4.25 5.57 8.35
C LEU A 110 5.23 5.07 9.43
N PRO A 111 4.77 4.79 10.66
CA PRO A 111 5.62 4.26 11.71
C PRO A 111 6.14 2.87 11.34
N ASP A 112 7.35 2.55 11.78
CA ASP A 112 7.93 1.22 11.57
C ASP A 112 7.40 0.27 12.65
N LEU A 113 6.27 -0.39 12.36
CA LEU A 113 5.57 -1.24 13.33
C LEU A 113 6.12 -2.67 13.38
N TYR A 114 6.60 -3.21 12.25
CA TYR A 114 6.80 -4.66 12.10
C TYR A 114 8.23 -5.07 11.71
N SER A 115 9.16 -4.15 11.40
CA SER A 115 10.52 -4.55 11.01
C SER A 115 11.18 -5.46 12.05
N ALA A 116 11.12 -5.08 13.32
CA ALA A 116 11.70 -5.86 14.42
C ALA A 116 11.03 -7.24 14.59
N GLU A 117 9.70 -7.31 14.53
CA GLU A 117 8.94 -8.57 14.64
C GLU A 117 9.27 -9.52 13.48
N MET A 118 9.42 -8.98 12.27
CA MET A 118 9.71 -9.73 11.05
C MET A 118 11.20 -10.07 10.88
N GLY A 119 12.07 -9.64 11.79
CA GLY A 119 13.52 -9.82 11.69
C GLY A 119 14.15 -9.04 10.52
N LEU A 120 13.53 -7.94 10.10
CA LEU A 120 13.97 -7.10 8.99
C LEU A 120 14.77 -5.88 9.47
N PRO A 121 15.64 -5.31 8.62
CA PRO A 121 16.35 -4.08 8.92
C PRO A 121 15.41 -2.92 9.27
N PRO A 122 15.75 -2.08 10.26
CA PRO A 122 14.95 -0.92 10.60
C PRO A 122 14.74 0.02 9.41
N ALA A 123 13.56 0.62 9.30
CA ALA A 123 13.19 1.37 8.11
C ALA A 123 14.02 2.64 7.87
N HIS A 124 14.71 3.17 8.88
CA HIS A 124 15.63 4.30 8.72
C HIS A 124 16.97 3.91 8.10
N GLU A 125 17.36 2.63 8.15
CA GLU A 125 18.64 2.16 7.62
C GLU A 125 18.68 2.28 6.10
N ARG A 126 19.67 3.03 5.59
CA ARG A 126 19.83 3.36 4.16
C ARG A 126 18.50 3.79 3.52
N HIS A 127 17.72 4.59 4.23
CA HIS A 127 16.41 5.08 3.79
C HIS A 127 15.40 3.95 3.46
N GLY A 128 15.49 2.80 4.13
CA GLY A 128 14.59 1.68 3.90
C GLY A 128 14.96 0.79 2.72
N LYS A 129 16.03 1.12 1.97
CA LYS A 129 16.45 0.32 0.81
C LYS A 129 16.82 -1.11 1.18
N VAL A 130 17.59 -1.31 2.24
CA VAL A 130 18.05 -2.65 2.65
C VAL A 130 16.85 -3.49 3.09
N GLY A 131 16.01 -2.93 3.95
CA GLY A 131 14.79 -3.59 4.41
C GLY A 131 13.82 -3.93 3.27
N LEU A 132 13.69 -3.09 2.24
CA LEU A 132 12.86 -3.40 1.07
C LEU A 132 13.36 -4.64 0.31
N TYR A 133 14.69 -4.78 0.17
CA TYR A 133 15.29 -5.93 -0.53
C TYR A 133 15.11 -7.21 0.29
N GLU A 134 15.37 -7.16 1.59
CA GLU A 134 15.19 -8.33 2.48
C GLU A 134 13.72 -8.73 2.62
N LEU A 135 12.81 -7.74 2.68
CA LEU A 135 11.36 -8.01 2.65
C LEU A 135 10.95 -8.70 1.35
N ALA A 136 11.48 -8.25 0.20
CA ALA A 136 11.20 -8.87 -1.09
C ALA A 136 11.65 -10.34 -1.12
N ASP A 137 12.85 -10.63 -0.63
CA ASP A 137 13.41 -11.98 -0.57
C ASP A 137 12.63 -12.89 0.38
N ALA A 138 12.32 -12.40 1.58
CA ALA A 138 11.48 -13.11 2.56
C ALA A 138 10.07 -13.39 2.01
N TRP A 139 9.48 -12.43 1.28
CA TRP A 139 8.19 -12.62 0.63
C TRP A 139 8.28 -13.63 -0.51
N GLN A 140 9.35 -13.60 -1.29
CA GLN A 140 9.53 -14.52 -2.38
C GLN A 140 9.71 -15.96 -1.90
N THR A 141 10.46 -16.16 -0.81
CA THR A 141 10.70 -17.49 -0.22
C THR A 141 9.43 -18.20 0.25
N ARG A 142 8.42 -17.45 0.73
CA ARG A 142 7.11 -18.01 1.13
C ARG A 142 6.10 -18.14 -0.02
N SER A 143 6.41 -17.61 -1.19
CA SER A 143 5.53 -17.62 -2.36
C SER A 143 5.73 -18.92 -3.15
N PRO A 144 4.66 -19.66 -3.52
CA PRO A 144 4.78 -20.88 -4.33
C PRO A 144 5.18 -20.60 -5.79
N TYR A 145 5.22 -19.32 -6.18
CA TYR A 145 5.54 -18.88 -7.55
C TYR A 145 6.78 -17.99 -7.57
N PRO A 146 7.65 -18.13 -8.59
CA PRO A 146 8.85 -17.32 -8.79
C PRO A 146 8.49 -15.92 -9.32
N PHE A 147 7.95 -15.06 -8.47
CA PHE A 147 7.63 -13.68 -8.82
C PHE A 147 8.75 -12.74 -8.35
N ASP A 148 9.12 -11.76 -9.17
CA ASP A 148 10.04 -10.73 -8.71
C ASP A 148 9.27 -9.71 -7.84
N ARG A 149 9.24 -9.96 -6.52
CA ARG A 149 8.54 -9.11 -5.55
C ARG A 149 9.14 -7.71 -5.47
N LEU A 150 10.45 -7.59 -5.67
CA LEU A 150 11.11 -6.28 -5.67
C LEU A 150 10.68 -5.49 -6.90
N ALA A 151 10.64 -6.12 -8.08
CA ALA A 151 10.13 -5.49 -9.30
C ALA A 151 8.65 -5.11 -9.18
N GLU A 152 7.80 -5.96 -8.59
CA GLU A 152 6.39 -5.67 -8.33
C GLU A 152 6.22 -4.42 -7.46
N MET A 153 6.92 -4.34 -6.33
CA MET A 153 6.89 -3.17 -5.44
C MET A 153 7.40 -1.90 -6.11
N ASN A 154 8.48 -1.99 -6.89
CA ASN A 154 9.00 -0.85 -7.66
C ASN A 154 8.01 -0.41 -8.76
N GLN A 155 7.37 -1.35 -9.44
CA GLN A 155 6.36 -1.03 -10.44
C GLN A 155 5.13 -0.36 -9.81
N THR A 156 4.69 -0.82 -8.64
CA THR A 156 3.59 -0.20 -7.88
C THR A 156 3.89 1.26 -7.55
N ILE A 157 5.09 1.57 -7.03
CA ILE A 157 5.42 2.96 -6.68
C ILE A 157 5.60 3.84 -7.92
N GLU A 158 6.12 3.32 -9.03
CA GLU A 158 6.23 4.09 -10.27
C GLU A 158 4.86 4.40 -10.90
N HIS A 159 3.90 3.46 -10.86
CA HIS A 159 2.53 3.75 -11.28
C HIS A 159 1.89 4.83 -10.40
N PHE A 160 2.14 4.78 -9.09
CA PHE A 160 1.66 5.80 -8.18
C PHE A 160 2.29 7.18 -8.47
N PHE A 161 3.59 7.24 -8.78
CA PHE A 161 4.22 8.49 -9.23
C PHE A 161 3.66 9.00 -10.55
N GLY A 162 3.37 8.10 -11.50
CA GLY A 162 2.71 8.47 -12.76
C GLY A 162 1.38 9.17 -12.51
N GLN A 163 0.57 8.62 -11.59
CA GLN A 163 -0.67 9.23 -11.16
C GLN A 163 -0.45 10.60 -10.48
N LEU A 164 0.44 10.68 -9.47
CA LEU A 164 0.71 11.93 -8.76
C LEU A 164 1.23 13.03 -9.68
N THR A 165 2.01 12.65 -10.70
CA THR A 165 2.48 13.59 -11.73
C THR A 165 1.31 14.15 -12.54
N LEU A 166 0.36 13.31 -12.95
CA LEU A 166 -0.85 13.76 -13.65
C LEU A 166 -1.75 14.63 -12.75
N GLU A 167 -1.83 14.33 -11.45
CA GLU A 167 -2.55 15.16 -10.46
C GLU A 167 -1.89 16.54 -10.31
N GLY A 168 -0.56 16.59 -10.14
CA GLY A 168 0.18 17.84 -9.97
C GLY A 168 0.31 18.70 -11.24
N VAL A 169 0.08 18.10 -12.42
CA VAL A 169 0.04 18.81 -13.72
C VAL A 169 -1.35 19.41 -14.00
N ARG A 170 -2.42 19.01 -13.29
CA ARG A 170 -3.74 19.65 -13.46
C ARG A 170 -3.67 21.11 -13.00
N PRO A 171 -3.82 22.10 -13.91
CA PRO A 171 -3.85 23.50 -13.53
C PRO A 171 -5.12 23.81 -12.74
N GLU A 172 -5.05 24.79 -11.84
CA GLU A 172 -6.15 25.42 -11.09
C GLU A 172 -7.21 26.11 -11.98
N TYR A 173 -7.68 25.47 -13.05
CA TYR A 173 -8.73 26.01 -13.91
C TYR A 173 -9.67 24.90 -14.38
N ALA A 174 -10.68 24.63 -13.55
CA ALA A 174 -12.02 24.23 -13.97
C ALA A 174 -13.03 25.04 -13.16
#